data_AF-A0A229UTT0-F1
#
_entry.id   AF-A0A229UTT0-F1
#
_cell.length_a   1.000
_cell.length_b   1.000
_cell.length_c   1.000
_cell.angle_alpha   90.00
_cell.angle_beta   90.00
_cell.angle_gamma   90.00
#
_symmetry.space_group_name_H-M   'P 1'
#
loop_
_entity.id
_entity.type
_entity.pdbx_description
1 polymer ?
#
loop_
_entity_poly.entity_id
_entity_poly.type
_entity_poly.pdbx_seq_one_letter_code
_entity_poly.pdbx_strand_id
1 'polypeptide(L)'
;MWKNKLMVMTTALTLAITSIPVMERVEAAAAPVTPALAKTPGNANPLFTQKFGADPYAMVYNGRVYVYMTNDVFEYNADGTIKDNGYGLINKITVVSSDDMVNWTDHGEIPVAGPQGAAKWAKNSWAPSAAHKTIDGKEKFFLYFADSANGIGVLTADSPIGPFTDPIGKALVSRSGTPGASDVTWLFDPAVLVDDDGSGYIYFGGGVPTGKEADPGTARVAKLGADMISLDLAASGGAVKPINPPWLFEDSGIHKYNGKYYYSYCTNFSGTHPANIPTGTIAYMVSDNP
;
A
#
# COMPACT_ATOMS: atom_id res chain seq x y z
N MET A 1 -29.14 -102.59 19.25
CA MET A 1 -27.98 -101.74 19.65
C MET A 1 -26.96 -101.76 18.51
N TRP A 2 -26.21 -100.68 18.34
CA TRP A 2 -25.23 -100.37 17.26
C TRP A 2 -25.84 -99.56 16.10
N LYS A 3 -25.85 -98.22 16.16
CA LYS A 3 -24.76 -97.23 16.00
C LYS A 3 -24.07 -97.27 14.63
N ASN A 4 -24.55 -96.36 13.77
CA ASN A 4 -23.90 -95.55 12.75
C ASN A 4 -22.46 -95.89 12.37
N LYS A 5 -22.24 -96.05 11.06
CA LYS A 5 -21.14 -95.38 10.32
C LYS A 5 -21.53 -95.28 8.85
N LEU A 6 -21.85 -94.05 8.41
CA LEU A 6 -22.05 -93.68 7.01
C LEU A 6 -20.67 -93.33 6.44
N MET A 7 -20.27 -94.03 5.40
CA MET A 7 -19.00 -93.85 4.69
C MET A 7 -19.25 -92.88 3.54
N VAL A 8 -18.69 -91.67 3.63
CA VAL A 8 -18.75 -90.66 2.57
C VAL A 8 -17.42 -90.69 1.82
N MET A 9 -17.51 -90.96 0.52
CA MET A 9 -16.42 -90.97 -0.45
C MET A 9 -15.89 -89.56 -0.68
N THR A 10 -14.57 -89.42 -0.61
CA THR A 10 -13.83 -88.19 -0.90
C THR A 10 -13.69 -88.01 -2.41
N THR A 11 -14.34 -87.00 -2.99
CA THR A 11 -14.09 -86.57 -4.36
C THR A 11 -13.24 -85.30 -4.30
N ALA A 12 -11.97 -85.39 -4.73
CA ALA A 12 -11.11 -84.24 -4.88
C ALA A 12 -11.58 -83.40 -6.08
N LEU A 13 -12.05 -82.18 -5.82
CA LEU A 13 -12.37 -81.20 -6.85
C LEU A 13 -11.26 -80.14 -6.87
N THR A 14 -10.42 -80.20 -7.89
CA THR A 14 -9.38 -79.22 -8.18
C THR A 14 -10.06 -77.92 -8.61
N LEU A 15 -10.13 -76.94 -7.71
CA LEU A 15 -10.66 -75.61 -8.04
C LEU A 15 -9.54 -74.81 -8.73
N ALA A 16 -9.67 -74.62 -10.04
CA ALA A 16 -8.85 -73.68 -10.77
C ALA A 16 -9.15 -72.26 -10.28
N ILE A 17 -8.18 -71.62 -9.63
CA ILE A 17 -8.26 -70.20 -9.26
C ILE A 17 -8.08 -69.40 -10.55
N THR A 18 -9.18 -69.02 -11.19
CA THR A 18 -9.16 -67.95 -12.19
C THR A 18 -9.05 -66.63 -11.43
N SER A 19 -7.85 -66.05 -11.40
CA SER A 19 -7.65 -64.67 -10.94
C SER A 19 -8.41 -63.74 -11.86
N ILE A 20 -9.58 -63.28 -11.42
CA ILE A 20 -10.21 -62.09 -12.00
C ILE A 20 -9.25 -60.94 -11.68
N PRO A 21 -8.75 -60.18 -12.66
CA PRO A 21 -7.99 -58.99 -12.34
C PRO A 21 -8.94 -58.06 -11.58
N VAL A 22 -8.64 -57.82 -10.31
CA VAL A 22 -9.20 -56.69 -9.60
C VAL A 22 -8.84 -55.48 -10.46
N MET A 23 -9.81 -54.91 -11.16
CA MET A 23 -9.66 -53.55 -11.63
C MET A 23 -9.48 -52.74 -10.35
N GLU A 24 -8.24 -52.41 -10.02
CA GLU A 24 -7.95 -51.22 -9.25
C GLU A 24 -8.75 -50.12 -9.94
N ARG A 25 -9.82 -49.67 -9.28
CA ARG A 25 -10.28 -48.32 -9.52
C ARG A 25 -9.03 -47.50 -9.27
N VAL A 26 -8.46 -47.00 -10.36
CA VAL A 26 -7.56 -45.86 -10.30
C VAL A 26 -8.38 -44.83 -9.55
N GLU A 27 -8.11 -44.69 -8.25
CA GLU A 27 -8.44 -43.48 -7.53
C GLU A 27 -7.76 -42.42 -8.37
N ALA A 28 -8.57 -41.72 -9.17
CA ALA A 28 -8.13 -40.54 -9.87
C ALA A 28 -7.48 -39.71 -8.76
N ALA A 29 -6.15 -39.57 -8.84
CA ALA A 29 -5.39 -38.84 -7.87
C ALA A 29 -6.16 -37.53 -7.63
N ALA A 30 -6.71 -37.37 -6.43
CA ALA A 30 -7.39 -36.14 -6.08
C ALA A 30 -6.37 -35.05 -6.40
N ALA A 31 -6.71 -34.20 -7.37
CA ALA A 31 -5.82 -33.12 -7.76
C ALA A 31 -5.37 -32.42 -6.48
N PRO A 32 -4.06 -32.15 -6.28
CA PRO A 32 -3.60 -31.48 -5.09
C PRO A 32 -4.45 -30.22 -4.93
N VAL A 33 -5.14 -30.10 -3.79
CA VAL A 33 -5.90 -28.90 -3.47
C VAL A 33 -4.91 -27.75 -3.58
N THR A 34 -5.14 -26.83 -4.52
CA THR A 34 -4.29 -25.66 -4.69
C THR A 34 -4.16 -25.00 -3.32
N PRO A 35 -2.93 -24.81 -2.78
CA PRO A 35 -2.74 -24.13 -1.50
C PRO A 35 -3.44 -22.78 -1.55
N ALA A 36 -4.14 -22.40 -0.48
CA ALA A 36 -5.20 -21.40 -0.50
C ALA A 36 -4.90 -20.15 -1.35
N LEU A 37 -5.79 -19.85 -2.30
CA LEU A 37 -5.93 -18.56 -3.01
C LEU A 37 -6.47 -17.45 -2.07
N ALA A 38 -6.58 -17.73 -0.77
CA ALA A 38 -7.20 -16.89 0.24
C ALA A 38 -6.44 -16.96 1.58
N LYS A 39 -6.59 -15.91 2.38
CA LYS A 39 -6.02 -15.80 3.73
C LYS A 39 -6.41 -16.99 4.61
N THR A 40 -5.43 -17.63 5.25
CA THR A 40 -5.68 -18.72 6.22
C THR A 40 -6.50 -18.18 7.39
N PRO A 41 -7.65 -18.78 7.73
CA PRO A 41 -8.43 -18.36 8.90
C PRO A 41 -7.59 -18.33 10.17
N GLY A 42 -7.69 -17.25 10.95
CA GLY A 42 -6.88 -17.01 12.14
C GLY A 42 -5.63 -16.15 11.92
N ASN A 43 -5.15 -16.03 10.67
CA ASN A 43 -4.09 -15.07 10.35
C ASN A 43 -4.71 -13.69 10.12
N ALA A 44 -4.00 -12.62 10.47
CA ALA A 44 -4.41 -11.24 10.20
C ALA A 44 -3.79 -10.65 8.92
N ASN A 45 -2.79 -11.32 8.32
CA ASN A 45 -2.10 -10.87 7.12
C ASN A 45 -2.18 -11.86 5.95
N PRO A 46 -2.15 -11.37 4.70
CA PRO A 46 -2.35 -9.95 4.31
C PRO A 46 -3.75 -9.46 4.70
N LEU A 47 -4.01 -8.14 4.67
CA LEU A 47 -5.30 -7.59 5.12
C LEU A 47 -6.46 -8.23 4.35
N PHE A 48 -6.29 -8.40 3.05
CA PHE A 48 -7.20 -9.06 2.11
C PHE A 48 -6.40 -9.80 1.02
N THR A 49 -7.04 -10.71 0.27
CA THR A 49 -6.38 -11.51 -0.79
C THR A 49 -7.10 -11.49 -2.14
N GLN A 50 -8.31 -10.91 -2.21
CA GLN A 50 -9.13 -10.87 -3.41
C GLN A 50 -8.74 -9.76 -4.41
N LYS A 51 -7.82 -8.86 -4.03
CA LYS A 51 -7.28 -7.76 -4.84
C LYS A 51 -5.85 -7.42 -4.36
N PHE A 52 -5.20 -6.48 -5.04
CA PHE A 52 -3.90 -5.94 -4.63
C PHE A 52 -4.05 -4.53 -4.06
N GLY A 53 -3.02 -4.12 -3.31
CA GLY A 53 -2.84 -2.78 -2.79
C GLY A 53 -1.38 -2.59 -2.43
N ALA A 54 -0.80 -1.49 -2.88
CA ALA A 54 0.57 -1.08 -2.57
C ALA A 54 0.57 0.27 -1.84
N ASP A 55 1.72 0.67 -1.29
CA ASP A 55 1.96 1.95 -0.62
C ASP A 55 0.86 2.33 0.38
N PRO A 56 0.63 1.50 1.43
CA PRO A 56 -0.49 1.70 2.33
C PRO A 56 -0.31 2.93 3.22
N TYR A 57 -1.33 3.77 3.29
CA TYR A 57 -1.44 4.85 4.27
C TYR A 57 -2.67 4.68 5.13
N ALA A 58 -2.51 4.83 6.45
CA ALA A 58 -3.57 4.61 7.42
C ALA A 58 -4.08 5.93 8.00
N MET A 59 -5.41 6.07 8.06
CA MET A 59 -6.08 7.17 8.74
C MET A 59 -7.12 6.59 9.71
N VAL A 60 -7.04 6.97 10.99
CA VAL A 60 -8.05 6.58 11.98
C VAL A 60 -9.12 7.65 12.03
N TYR A 61 -10.38 7.25 11.89
CA TYR A 61 -11.52 8.16 12.01
C TYR A 61 -12.74 7.43 12.57
N ASN A 62 -13.39 8.04 13.57
CA ASN A 62 -14.64 7.57 14.16
C ASN A 62 -14.67 6.07 14.53
N GLY A 63 -13.62 5.61 15.24
CA GLY A 63 -13.52 4.23 15.72
C GLY A 63 -13.09 3.20 14.67
N ARG A 64 -12.70 3.63 13.47
CA ARG A 64 -12.22 2.74 12.39
C ARG A 64 -10.85 3.18 11.90
N VAL A 65 -10.05 2.23 11.43
CA VAL A 65 -8.88 2.48 10.58
C VAL A 65 -9.28 2.35 9.12
N TYR A 66 -8.92 3.34 8.31
CA TYR A 66 -9.04 3.33 6.85
C TYR A 66 -7.64 3.20 6.27
N VAL A 67 -7.44 2.24 5.37
CA VAL A 67 -6.18 2.01 4.67
C VAL A 67 -6.38 2.35 3.20
N TYR A 68 -5.64 3.35 2.73
CA TYR A 68 -5.61 3.82 1.35
C TYR A 68 -4.37 3.25 0.70
N MET A 69 -4.51 2.69 -0.50
CA MET A 69 -3.42 2.03 -1.21
C MET A 69 -3.42 2.42 -2.68
N THR A 70 -2.22 2.57 -3.25
CA THR A 70 -2.01 2.48 -4.69
C THR A 70 -2.77 1.29 -5.25
N ASN A 71 -3.65 1.51 -6.23
CA ASN A 71 -4.41 0.43 -6.87
C ASN A 71 -3.51 -0.35 -7.82
N ASP A 72 -2.71 -1.24 -7.24
CA ASP A 72 -1.89 -2.17 -7.99
C ASP A 72 -2.78 -3.19 -8.73
N VAL A 73 -2.42 -3.49 -9.98
CA VAL A 73 -3.14 -4.41 -10.86
C VAL A 73 -2.14 -5.14 -11.74
N PHE A 74 -2.45 -6.40 -12.09
CA PHE A 74 -1.62 -7.14 -13.04
C PHE A 74 -1.55 -6.42 -14.39
N GLU A 75 -0.33 -6.29 -14.90
CA GLU A 75 -0.11 -5.96 -16.30
C GLU A 75 0.20 -7.22 -17.10
N TYR A 76 -0.24 -7.21 -18.36
CA TYR A 76 -0.09 -8.36 -19.27
C TYR A 76 0.64 -7.94 -20.54
N ASN A 77 1.44 -8.86 -21.07
CA ASN A 77 1.96 -8.80 -22.43
C ASN A 77 0.83 -8.99 -23.45
N ALA A 78 1.11 -8.70 -24.71
CA ALA A 78 0.15 -8.86 -25.81
C ALA A 78 -0.34 -10.31 -25.99
N ASP A 79 0.44 -11.30 -25.54
CA ASP A 79 0.09 -12.72 -25.57
C ASP A 79 -0.72 -13.19 -24.34
N GLY A 80 -1.04 -12.28 -23.41
CA GLY A 80 -1.81 -12.57 -22.21
C GLY A 80 -0.99 -13.11 -21.03
N THR A 81 0.34 -13.19 -21.14
CA THR A 81 1.21 -13.54 -20.01
C THR A 81 1.41 -12.34 -19.07
N ILE A 82 1.51 -12.60 -17.76
CA ILE A 82 1.82 -11.55 -16.77
C ILE A 82 3.24 -11.02 -17.03
N LYS A 83 3.41 -9.70 -16.89
CA LYS A 83 4.73 -9.04 -16.90
C LYS A 83 4.93 -8.25 -15.60
N ASP A 84 6.16 -7.78 -15.42
CA ASP A 84 6.48 -6.85 -14.33
C ASP A 84 5.60 -5.60 -14.40
N ASN A 85 5.24 -5.09 -13.23
CA ASN A 85 4.40 -3.91 -13.10
C ASN A 85 5.15 -2.67 -13.61
N GLY A 86 4.55 -1.97 -14.56
CA GLY A 86 5.11 -0.74 -15.14
C GLY A 86 4.64 0.53 -14.42
N TYR A 87 3.69 0.42 -13.48
CA TYR A 87 3.12 1.47 -12.63
C TYR A 87 2.41 2.62 -13.37
N GLY A 88 2.62 2.77 -14.67
CA GLY A 88 2.08 3.84 -15.50
C GLY A 88 0.56 3.79 -15.69
N LEU A 89 -0.08 2.68 -15.37
CA LEU A 89 -1.54 2.51 -15.44
C LEU A 89 -2.26 2.83 -14.12
N ILE A 90 -1.52 3.12 -13.05
CA ILE A 90 -2.09 3.33 -11.72
C ILE A 90 -2.67 4.75 -11.64
N ASN A 91 -4.00 4.85 -11.69
CA ASN A 91 -4.76 6.11 -11.62
C ASN A 91 -5.93 6.07 -10.61
N LYS A 92 -5.96 5.02 -9.78
CA LYS A 92 -6.95 4.84 -8.71
C LYS A 92 -6.26 4.55 -7.38
N ILE A 93 -7.01 4.79 -6.30
CA ILE A 93 -6.64 4.41 -4.94
C ILE A 93 -7.66 3.43 -4.39
N THR A 94 -7.21 2.28 -3.90
CA THR A 94 -8.04 1.27 -3.22
C THR A 94 -8.21 1.66 -1.75
N VAL A 95 -9.43 1.53 -1.20
CA VAL A 95 -9.68 1.82 0.22
C VAL A 95 -10.36 0.66 0.91
N VAL A 96 -9.79 0.24 2.04
CA VAL A 96 -10.42 -0.72 2.96
C VAL A 96 -10.53 -0.11 4.36
N SER A 97 -11.41 -0.63 5.20
CA SER A 97 -11.47 -0.20 6.61
C SER A 97 -11.81 -1.33 7.56
N SER A 98 -11.41 -1.18 8.82
CA SER A 98 -11.72 -2.12 9.89
C SER A 98 -11.91 -1.39 11.22
N ASP A 99 -12.68 -1.97 12.13
CA ASP A 99 -12.78 -1.62 13.54
C ASP A 99 -12.18 -2.69 14.47
N ASP A 100 -11.68 -3.81 13.92
CA ASP A 100 -11.15 -4.95 14.69
C ASP A 100 -9.82 -5.52 14.15
N MET A 101 -9.27 -4.91 13.09
CA MET A 101 -8.01 -5.27 12.42
C MET A 101 -8.01 -6.62 11.68
N VAL A 102 -9.15 -7.34 11.68
CA VAL A 102 -9.28 -8.69 11.09
C VAL A 102 -10.28 -8.68 9.94
N ASN A 103 -11.45 -8.09 10.18
CA ASN A 103 -12.55 -7.95 9.23
C ASN A 103 -12.43 -6.62 8.51
N TRP A 104 -12.19 -6.69 7.20
CA TRP A 104 -11.96 -5.53 6.35
C TRP A 104 -13.15 -5.31 5.42
N THR A 105 -13.82 -4.16 5.58
CA THR A 105 -14.80 -3.66 4.61
C THR A 105 -14.05 -3.08 3.42
N ASP A 106 -14.33 -3.61 2.23
CA ASP A 106 -13.82 -3.10 0.97
C ASP A 106 -14.72 -1.97 0.44
N HIS A 107 -14.16 -0.78 0.27
CA HIS A 107 -14.87 0.40 -0.24
C HIS A 107 -14.64 0.62 -1.74
N GLY A 108 -13.95 -0.32 -2.42
CA GLY A 108 -13.62 -0.23 -3.83
C GLY A 108 -12.49 0.76 -4.12
N GLU A 109 -12.54 1.35 -5.31
CA GLU A 109 -11.49 2.21 -5.83
C GLU A 109 -11.98 3.64 -6.07
N ILE A 110 -11.21 4.61 -5.57
CA ILE A 110 -11.40 6.03 -5.85
C ILE A 110 -10.75 6.34 -7.21
N PRO A 111 -11.51 6.83 -8.21
CA PRO A 111 -10.93 7.29 -9.47
C PRO A 111 -10.25 8.64 -9.25
N VAL A 112 -8.93 8.64 -9.05
CA VAL A 112 -8.15 9.83 -8.70
C VAL A 112 -7.70 10.58 -9.95
N ALA A 113 -6.98 9.92 -10.85
CA ALA A 113 -6.32 10.58 -11.98
C ALA A 113 -6.94 10.21 -13.34
N GLY A 114 -6.66 11.05 -14.36
CA GLY A 114 -7.07 10.83 -15.74
C GLY A 114 -8.48 11.32 -16.09
N PRO A 115 -8.94 11.08 -17.33
CA PRO A 115 -10.19 11.65 -17.86
C PRO A 115 -11.45 11.25 -17.08
N GLN A 116 -11.41 10.11 -16.40
CA GLN A 116 -12.49 9.58 -15.56
C GLN A 116 -12.27 9.86 -14.06
N GLY A 117 -11.08 10.31 -13.64
CA GLY A 117 -10.74 10.62 -12.26
C GLY A 117 -11.14 12.02 -11.80
N ALA A 118 -11.03 12.32 -10.52
CA ALA A 118 -11.30 13.66 -9.98
C ALA A 118 -10.27 14.70 -10.50
N ALA A 119 -8.98 14.36 -10.49
CA ALA A 119 -7.89 15.20 -10.98
C ALA A 119 -7.62 14.94 -12.47
N LYS A 120 -8.29 15.71 -13.34
CA LYS A 120 -8.20 15.55 -14.80
C LYS A 120 -6.82 15.86 -15.39
N TRP A 121 -6.00 16.61 -14.66
CA TRP A 121 -4.66 17.02 -15.07
C TRP A 121 -3.60 15.95 -14.80
N ALA A 122 -3.83 15.09 -13.79
CA ALA A 122 -2.90 14.04 -13.39
C ALA A 122 -3.08 12.80 -14.28
N LYS A 123 -2.00 12.04 -14.45
CA LYS A 123 -2.02 10.75 -15.16
C LYS A 123 -2.03 9.58 -14.18
N ASN A 124 -1.34 9.73 -13.05
CA ASN A 124 -1.14 8.70 -12.05
C ASN A 124 -1.56 9.16 -10.65
N SER A 125 -1.75 8.18 -9.77
CA SER A 125 -2.07 8.39 -8.36
C SER A 125 -1.37 7.35 -7.49
N TRP A 126 -0.07 7.55 -7.27
CA TRP A 126 0.77 6.67 -6.46
C TRP A 126 0.83 7.15 -5.00
N ALA A 127 1.19 6.24 -4.09
CA ALA A 127 1.54 6.50 -2.70
C ALA A 127 0.59 7.50 -2.01
N PRO A 128 -0.66 7.10 -1.73
CA PRO A 128 -1.62 8.00 -1.12
C PRO A 128 -1.16 8.45 0.26
N SER A 129 -1.53 9.65 0.67
CA SER A 129 -1.58 10.04 2.08
C SER A 129 -2.96 10.58 2.40
N ALA A 130 -3.53 10.19 3.53
CA ALA A 130 -4.88 10.57 3.93
C ALA A 130 -4.85 11.32 5.27
N ALA A 131 -5.59 12.43 5.32
CA ALA A 131 -5.75 13.21 6.54
C ALA A 131 -7.21 13.69 6.67
N HIS A 132 -7.61 14.02 7.89
CA HIS A 132 -8.87 14.68 8.13
C HIS A 132 -8.66 15.88 9.07
N LYS A 133 -9.51 16.90 8.92
CA LYS A 133 -9.48 18.11 9.74
C LYS A 133 -10.86 18.74 9.81
N THR A 134 -11.27 19.17 11.01
CA THR A 134 -12.44 20.02 11.17
C THR A 134 -12.12 21.45 10.69
N ILE A 135 -12.84 21.92 9.68
CA ILE A 135 -12.75 23.28 9.13
C ILE A 135 -14.15 23.90 9.18
N ASP A 136 -14.26 25.08 9.80
CA ASP A 136 -15.53 25.80 10.00
C ASP A 136 -16.63 24.94 10.63
N GLY A 137 -16.24 24.11 11.61
CA GLY A 137 -17.15 23.21 12.33
C GLY A 137 -17.60 21.98 11.55
N LYS A 138 -17.05 21.73 10.34
CA LYS A 138 -17.34 20.54 9.53
C LYS A 138 -16.09 19.71 9.31
N GLU A 139 -16.21 18.41 9.51
CA GLU A 139 -15.13 17.47 9.21
C GLU A 139 -14.88 17.38 7.70
N LYS A 140 -13.61 17.45 7.30
CA LYS A 140 -13.16 17.38 5.91
C LYS A 140 -12.05 16.34 5.78
N PHE A 141 -12.04 15.64 4.66
CA PHE A 141 -11.07 14.59 4.36
C PHE A 141 -10.23 15.00 3.15
N PHE A 142 -8.94 14.70 3.22
CA PHE A 142 -7.93 15.08 2.23
C PHE A 142 -7.19 13.83 1.79
N LEU A 143 -7.14 13.60 0.48
CA LEU A 143 -6.39 12.52 -0.13
C LEU A 143 -5.30 13.11 -1.02
N TYR A 144 -4.06 13.02 -0.56
CA TYR A 144 -2.86 13.40 -1.29
C TYR A 144 -2.37 12.21 -2.10
N PHE A 145 -1.77 12.47 -3.26
CA PHE A 145 -1.25 11.43 -4.14
C PHE A 145 -0.12 11.98 -5.00
N ALA A 146 0.80 11.12 -5.44
CA ALA A 146 1.84 11.47 -6.40
C ALA A 146 1.38 11.21 -7.85
N ASP A 147 1.56 12.21 -8.73
CA ASP A 147 1.42 12.03 -10.18
C ASP A 147 2.78 11.62 -10.76
N SER A 148 3.04 10.32 -10.69
CA SER A 148 4.38 9.75 -10.90
C SER A 148 5.42 10.42 -9.98
N ALA A 149 6.68 10.58 -10.43
CA ALA A 149 7.76 11.20 -9.66
C ALA A 149 7.92 12.73 -9.88
N ASN A 150 6.85 13.45 -10.24
CA ASN A 150 6.95 14.85 -10.69
C ASN A 150 5.93 15.84 -10.10
N GLY A 151 5.09 15.42 -9.16
CA GLY A 151 4.10 16.32 -8.57
C GLY A 151 3.22 15.61 -7.56
N ILE A 152 2.66 16.39 -6.63
CA ILE A 152 1.71 15.89 -5.64
C ILE A 152 0.40 16.65 -5.78
N GLY A 153 -0.70 15.92 -5.92
CA GLY A 153 -2.06 16.45 -5.91
C GLY A 153 -2.72 16.29 -4.54
N VAL A 154 -3.87 16.94 -4.37
CA VAL A 154 -4.77 16.75 -3.22
C VAL A 154 -6.22 16.78 -3.69
N LEU A 155 -7.01 15.84 -3.20
CA LEU A 155 -8.47 15.82 -3.36
C LEU A 155 -9.14 16.06 -2.00
N THR A 156 -10.38 16.56 -2.02
CA THR A 156 -11.20 16.78 -0.81
C THR A 156 -12.50 15.99 -0.84
N ALA A 157 -12.98 15.61 0.33
CA ALA A 157 -14.27 14.94 0.53
C ALA A 157 -14.92 15.33 1.88
N ASP A 158 -16.20 15.02 2.00
CA ASP A 158 -16.98 15.13 3.25
C ASP A 158 -17.10 13.79 4.00
N SER A 159 -16.42 12.74 3.52
CA SER A 159 -16.41 11.39 4.07
C SER A 159 -15.05 10.73 3.78
N PRO A 160 -14.55 9.81 4.63
CA PRO A 160 -13.26 9.15 4.41
C PRO A 160 -13.21 8.34 3.11
N ILE A 161 -14.37 7.95 2.56
CA ILE A 161 -14.49 7.14 1.34
C ILE A 161 -14.99 7.95 0.13
N GLY A 162 -15.02 9.28 0.25
CA GLY A 162 -15.49 10.16 -0.82
C GLY A 162 -17.01 10.37 -0.86
N PRO A 163 -17.55 10.87 -1.99
CA PRO A 163 -16.84 11.14 -3.25
C PRO A 163 -15.77 12.24 -3.09
N PHE A 164 -14.63 12.05 -3.74
CA PHE A 164 -13.52 13.01 -3.74
C PHE A 164 -13.60 13.98 -4.92
N THR A 165 -13.24 15.25 -4.69
CA THR A 165 -13.22 16.33 -5.68
C THR A 165 -11.84 16.99 -5.72
N ASP A 166 -11.36 17.40 -6.89
CA ASP A 166 -10.15 18.22 -7.03
C ASP A 166 -10.49 19.71 -6.83
N PRO A 167 -10.05 20.34 -5.72
CA PRO A 167 -10.37 21.74 -5.46
C PRO A 167 -9.39 22.73 -6.12
N ILE A 168 -8.23 22.26 -6.62
CA ILE A 168 -7.15 23.13 -7.12
C ILE A 168 -7.11 23.12 -8.64
N GLY A 169 -7.39 21.98 -9.28
CA GLY A 169 -7.29 21.78 -10.73
C GLY A 169 -5.86 21.66 -11.25
N LYS A 170 -4.87 21.51 -10.35
CA LYS A 170 -3.44 21.31 -10.63
C LYS A 170 -2.74 20.72 -9.41
N ALA A 171 -1.46 20.35 -9.56
CA ALA A 171 -0.64 19.88 -8.45
C ALA A 171 -0.53 20.92 -7.31
N LEU A 172 -0.62 20.44 -6.07
CA LEU A 172 -0.34 21.19 -4.84
C LEU A 172 1.16 21.48 -4.72
N VAL A 173 1.98 20.45 -4.99
CA VAL A 173 3.44 20.56 -5.07
C VAL A 173 3.86 20.21 -6.49
N SER A 174 4.65 21.08 -7.13
CA SER A 174 5.19 20.82 -8.46
C SER A 174 6.65 21.21 -8.56
N ARG A 175 7.40 20.48 -9.37
CA ARG A 175 8.85 20.69 -9.56
C ARG A 175 9.19 22.11 -10.02
N SER A 176 8.38 22.70 -10.89
CA SER A 176 8.62 24.03 -11.45
C SER A 176 7.88 25.16 -10.72
N GLY A 177 6.80 24.85 -10.01
CA GLY A 177 5.93 25.85 -9.38
C GLY A 177 6.12 26.00 -7.87
N THR A 178 6.81 25.08 -7.21
CA THR A 178 7.02 25.11 -5.76
C THR A 178 8.47 25.48 -5.43
N PRO A 179 8.72 26.66 -4.83
CA PRO A 179 10.06 27.05 -4.39
C PRO A 179 10.67 26.01 -3.44
N GLY A 180 11.91 25.59 -3.72
CA GLY A 180 12.63 24.57 -2.93
C GLY A 180 12.39 23.11 -3.35
N ALA A 181 11.56 22.85 -4.37
CA ALA A 181 11.27 21.49 -4.84
C ALA A 181 11.99 21.09 -6.13
N SER A 182 12.70 22.01 -6.80
CA SER A 182 13.25 21.78 -8.14
C SER A 182 14.35 20.72 -8.20
N ASP A 183 15.08 20.55 -7.10
CA ASP A 183 16.24 19.65 -6.94
C ASP A 183 15.89 18.31 -6.28
N VAL A 184 14.62 18.09 -5.91
CA VAL A 184 14.13 16.80 -5.40
C VAL A 184 14.18 15.77 -6.54
N THR A 185 14.92 14.67 -6.40
CA THR A 185 15.12 13.72 -7.51
C THR A 185 13.79 13.08 -7.92
N TRP A 186 13.08 12.46 -6.98
CA TRP A 186 11.73 11.95 -7.17
C TRP A 186 10.75 12.74 -6.30
N LEU A 187 9.88 13.54 -6.92
CA LEU A 187 8.89 14.36 -6.23
C LEU A 187 7.59 13.56 -6.13
N PHE A 188 7.52 12.72 -5.11
CA PHE A 188 6.44 11.75 -4.84
C PHE A 188 6.33 11.44 -3.35
N ASP A 189 5.64 10.34 -3.01
CA ASP A 189 5.51 9.76 -1.67
C ASP A 189 5.13 10.79 -0.60
N PRO A 190 3.97 11.45 -0.74
CA PRO A 190 3.49 12.36 0.29
C PRO A 190 3.21 11.64 1.60
N ALA A 191 3.51 12.30 2.71
CA ALA A 191 3.07 11.93 4.05
C ALA A 191 2.51 13.17 4.74
N VAL A 192 1.30 13.11 5.27
CA VAL A 192 0.64 14.28 5.87
C VAL A 192 0.33 14.05 7.35
N LEU A 193 0.78 14.98 8.17
CA LEU A 193 0.42 15.05 9.59
C LEU A 193 -0.52 16.23 9.80
N VAL A 194 -1.65 15.99 10.47
CA VAL A 194 -2.41 17.06 11.15
C VAL A 194 -2.03 16.98 12.62
N ASP A 195 -1.37 18.01 13.11
CA ASP A 195 -0.86 18.07 14.48
C ASP A 195 -1.99 18.44 15.48
N ASP A 196 -1.72 18.27 16.77
CA ASP A 196 -2.69 18.48 17.86
C ASP A 196 -3.24 19.92 17.91
N ASP A 197 -2.48 20.90 17.40
CA ASP A 197 -2.91 22.31 17.30
C ASP A 197 -3.75 22.59 16.04
N GLY A 198 -3.97 21.58 15.19
CA GLY A 198 -4.66 21.66 13.90
C GLY A 198 -3.77 22.13 12.74
N SER A 199 -2.47 22.38 12.95
CA SER A 199 -1.52 22.67 11.89
C SER A 199 -1.29 21.43 11.02
N GLY A 200 -1.33 21.60 9.69
CA GLY A 200 -1.00 20.54 8.75
C GLY A 200 0.44 20.63 8.26
N TYR A 201 1.08 19.48 8.03
CA TYR A 201 2.43 19.37 7.46
C TYR A 201 2.45 18.29 6.39
N ILE A 202 3.16 18.55 5.30
CA ILE A 202 3.39 17.57 4.24
C ILE A 202 4.88 17.30 4.10
N TYR A 203 5.25 16.02 4.09
CA TYR A 203 6.57 15.49 3.85
C TYR A 203 6.55 14.76 2.52
N PHE A 204 7.62 14.86 1.74
CA PHE A 204 7.69 14.22 0.44
C PHE A 204 9.13 14.17 -0.08
N GLY A 205 9.31 13.48 -1.20
CA GLY A 205 10.56 13.46 -1.93
C GLY A 205 11.36 12.19 -1.70
N GLY A 206 12.43 12.07 -2.47
CA GLY A 206 13.25 10.88 -2.52
C GLY A 206 14.12 10.84 -3.77
N GLY A 207 14.61 9.65 -4.08
CA GLY A 207 15.61 9.40 -5.11
C GLY A 207 17.02 9.74 -4.67
N VAL A 208 17.97 9.06 -5.29
CA VAL A 208 19.40 9.15 -4.96
C VAL A 208 20.14 9.81 -6.12
N PRO A 209 20.60 11.07 -5.98
CA PRO A 209 21.51 11.66 -6.95
C PRO A 209 22.84 10.89 -7.00
N THR A 210 23.46 10.83 -8.17
CA THR A 210 24.75 10.15 -8.36
C THR A 210 25.82 10.64 -7.39
N GLY A 211 26.44 9.73 -6.63
CA GLY A 211 27.50 10.06 -5.67
C GLY A 211 27.00 10.71 -4.38
N LYS A 212 25.69 10.65 -4.11
CA LYS A 212 25.02 11.19 -2.91
C LYS A 212 24.32 10.10 -2.10
N GLU A 213 24.76 8.85 -2.21
CA GLU A 213 24.09 7.69 -1.63
C GLU A 213 23.88 7.84 -0.11
N ALA A 214 24.89 8.33 0.62
CA ALA A 214 24.82 8.51 2.07
C ALA A 214 24.03 9.75 2.54
N ASP A 215 23.97 10.80 1.70
CA ASP A 215 23.25 12.05 1.98
C ASP A 215 22.59 12.57 0.70
N PRO A 216 21.45 11.97 0.30
CA PRO A 216 20.78 12.33 -0.95
C PRO A 216 20.26 13.78 -0.98
N GLY A 217 19.85 14.31 0.18
CA GLY A 217 19.32 15.68 0.30
C GLY A 217 18.01 15.91 -0.46
N THR A 218 17.23 14.87 -0.72
CA THR A 218 16.07 14.91 -1.62
C THR A 218 14.70 14.89 -0.93
N ALA A 219 14.63 14.77 0.40
CA ALA A 219 13.37 14.90 1.13
C ALA A 219 13.05 16.35 1.49
N ARG A 220 11.77 16.68 1.58
CA ARG A 220 11.24 18.02 1.90
C ARG A 220 10.12 17.93 2.92
N VAL A 221 9.94 19.02 3.65
CA VAL A 221 8.78 19.30 4.50
C VAL A 221 8.23 20.69 4.22
N ALA A 222 6.92 20.86 4.30
CA ALA A 222 6.25 22.16 4.23
C ALA A 222 5.06 22.22 5.17
N LYS A 223 4.82 23.41 5.74
CA LYS A 223 3.56 23.67 6.43
C LYS A 223 2.44 23.82 5.40
N LEU A 224 1.31 23.13 5.63
CA LEU A 224 0.09 23.31 4.86
C LEU A 224 -0.66 24.56 5.37
N GLY A 225 -1.38 25.22 4.47
CA GLY A 225 -2.34 26.25 4.85
C GLY A 225 -3.47 25.66 5.70
N ALA A 226 -4.21 26.54 6.39
CA ALA A 226 -5.30 26.11 7.26
C ALA A 226 -6.38 25.28 6.53
N ASP A 227 -6.51 25.50 5.22
CA ASP A 227 -7.43 24.81 4.30
C ASP A 227 -6.95 23.43 3.85
N MET A 228 -5.73 23.01 4.19
CA MET A 228 -5.07 21.74 3.80
C MET A 228 -4.90 21.55 2.28
N ILE A 229 -5.23 22.55 1.46
CA ILE A 229 -5.16 22.53 -0.01
C ILE A 229 -4.23 23.62 -0.56
N SER A 230 -3.42 24.22 0.31
CA SER A 230 -2.40 25.20 -0.02
C SER A 230 -1.13 24.96 0.82
N LEU A 231 0.00 25.53 0.39
CA LEU A 231 1.24 25.54 1.17
C LEU A 231 1.40 26.90 1.86
N ASP A 232 1.65 26.89 3.16
CA ASP A 232 2.09 28.08 3.90
C ASP A 232 3.61 28.24 3.75
N LEU A 233 4.03 28.71 2.58
CA LEU A 233 5.43 28.94 2.28
C LEU A 233 6.00 30.07 3.14
N ALA A 234 5.19 31.05 3.57
CA ALA A 234 5.66 32.12 4.45
C ALA A 234 6.12 31.56 5.80
N ALA A 235 5.30 30.71 6.42
CA ALA A 235 5.70 29.97 7.64
C ALA A 235 6.89 29.02 7.39
N SER A 236 7.06 28.58 6.15
CA SER A 236 8.19 27.73 5.73
C SER A 236 9.44 28.52 5.32
N GLY A 237 9.47 29.85 5.45
CA GLY A 237 10.64 30.68 5.11
C GLY A 237 10.79 30.97 3.61
N GLY A 238 9.69 30.93 2.85
CA GLY A 238 9.58 31.24 1.43
C GLY A 238 9.70 30.04 0.49
N ALA A 239 10.04 28.86 1.00
CA ALA A 239 10.22 27.63 0.22
C ALA A 239 9.91 26.40 1.06
N VAL A 240 9.72 25.24 0.41
CA VAL A 240 9.70 23.95 1.12
C VAL A 240 11.10 23.69 1.70
N LYS A 241 11.16 23.15 2.92
CA LYS A 241 12.42 22.98 3.65
C LYS A 241 13.02 21.60 3.41
N PRO A 242 14.35 21.48 3.24
CA PRO A 242 15.00 20.19 3.21
C PRO A 242 14.94 19.52 4.59
N ILE A 243 14.76 18.21 4.58
CA ILE A 243 15.13 17.31 5.67
C ILE A 243 16.16 16.35 5.10
N ASN A 244 17.19 16.03 5.91
CA ASN A 244 18.33 15.23 5.44
C ASN A 244 18.41 13.88 6.19
N PRO A 245 17.46 12.97 5.95
CA PRO A 245 17.56 11.60 6.42
C PRO A 245 18.75 10.90 5.73
N PRO A 246 19.64 10.24 6.50
CA PRO A 246 20.81 9.58 5.93
C PRO A 246 20.38 8.39 5.09
N TRP A 247 21.02 8.17 3.94
CA TRP A 247 20.71 7.07 3.03
C TRP A 247 19.25 7.03 2.56
N LEU A 248 18.60 8.18 2.38
CA LEU A 248 17.23 8.27 1.87
C LEU A 248 17.02 7.53 0.54
N PHE A 249 15.88 6.87 0.41
CA PHE A 249 15.34 6.43 -0.87
C PHE A 249 14.00 7.11 -1.16
N GLU A 250 12.97 6.80 -0.38
CA GLU A 250 11.57 7.16 -0.63
C GLU A 250 10.72 6.91 0.63
N ASP A 251 9.40 6.77 0.49
CA ASP A 251 8.46 6.33 1.54
C ASP A 251 8.48 7.25 2.77
N SER A 252 8.29 8.55 2.54
CA SER A 252 8.14 9.47 3.66
C SER A 252 6.98 9.03 4.56
N GLY A 253 7.25 8.95 5.86
CA GLY A 253 6.26 8.68 6.89
C GLY A 253 6.42 9.67 8.03
N ILE A 254 5.31 10.02 8.67
CA ILE A 254 5.33 10.93 9.81
C ILE A 254 4.30 10.48 10.84
N HIS A 255 4.71 10.40 12.10
CA HIS A 255 3.81 10.27 13.22
C HIS A 255 4.31 11.03 14.43
N LYS A 256 3.42 11.30 15.38
CA LYS A 256 3.76 11.94 16.66
C LYS A 256 3.58 10.95 17.80
N TYR A 257 4.58 10.86 18.68
CA TYR A 257 4.52 10.02 19.87
C TYR A 257 5.20 10.73 21.04
N ASN A 258 4.52 10.80 22.18
CA ASN A 258 5.04 11.42 23.42
C ASN A 258 5.65 12.83 23.20
N GLY A 259 4.96 13.67 22.43
CA GLY A 259 5.38 15.04 22.14
C GLY A 259 6.57 15.18 21.19
N LYS A 260 6.99 14.10 20.52
CA LYS A 260 8.04 14.10 19.51
C LYS A 260 7.51 13.68 18.15
N TYR A 261 8.12 14.20 17.10
CA TYR A 261 7.81 13.90 15.71
C TYR A 261 8.80 12.88 15.19
N TYR A 262 8.29 11.80 14.61
CA TYR A 262 9.05 10.68 14.09
C TYR A 262 8.89 10.66 12.58
N TYR A 263 9.90 11.14 11.87
CA TYR A 263 9.97 11.04 10.43
C TYR A 263 10.60 9.70 10.05
N SER A 264 9.83 8.81 9.45
CA SER A 264 10.30 7.52 8.93
C SER A 264 10.48 7.56 7.41
N TYR A 265 11.36 6.71 6.90
CA TYR A 265 11.65 6.63 5.46
C TYR A 265 12.28 5.28 5.11
N CYS A 266 12.20 4.90 3.84
CA CYS A 266 12.92 3.76 3.30
C CYS A 266 14.37 4.14 2.99
N THR A 267 15.33 3.36 3.49
CA THR A 267 16.76 3.52 3.17
C THR A 267 17.07 2.97 1.79
N ASN A 268 18.00 3.60 1.07
CA ASN A 268 18.36 3.16 -0.28
C ASN A 268 19.15 1.85 -0.29
N PHE A 269 19.34 1.34 -1.50
CA PHE A 269 19.94 0.03 -1.77
C PHE A 269 21.39 0.13 -2.25
N SER A 270 21.94 1.35 -2.34
CA SER A 270 23.18 1.64 -3.06
C SER A 270 24.31 2.01 -2.10
N GLY A 271 25.53 1.61 -2.44
CA GLY A 271 26.71 1.92 -1.63
C GLY A 271 26.91 1.00 -0.42
N THR A 272 27.89 1.34 0.43
CA THR A 272 28.20 0.56 1.64
C THR A 272 27.58 1.24 2.86
N HIS A 273 26.45 0.69 3.29
CA HIS A 273 25.74 1.17 4.45
C HIS A 273 26.46 0.83 5.76
N PRO A 274 26.36 1.68 6.80
CA PRO A 274 26.79 1.31 8.14
C PRO A 274 25.83 0.25 8.71
N ALA A 275 26.35 -0.61 9.59
CA ALA A 275 25.58 -1.75 10.13
C ALA A 275 24.27 -1.37 10.85
N ASN A 276 24.18 -0.14 11.37
CA ASN A 276 23.00 0.37 12.05
C ASN A 276 21.99 1.07 11.13
N ILE A 277 22.26 1.18 9.83
CA ILE A 277 21.34 1.72 8.82
C ILE A 277 21.34 0.76 7.62
N PRO A 278 20.74 -0.44 7.74
CA PRO A 278 20.74 -1.43 6.66
C PRO A 278 20.03 -0.91 5.40
N THR A 279 20.35 -1.49 4.24
CA THR A 279 19.75 -1.15 2.94
C THR A 279 18.29 -1.61 2.86
N GLY A 280 17.40 -0.82 2.27
CA GLY A 280 16.01 -1.23 2.00
C GLY A 280 15.18 -1.49 3.24
N THR A 281 15.40 -0.72 4.31
CA THR A 281 14.67 -0.85 5.58
C THR A 281 14.04 0.47 5.98
N ILE A 282 13.04 0.41 6.87
CA ILE A 282 12.43 1.61 7.42
C ILE A 282 13.29 2.13 8.58
N ALA A 283 13.95 3.26 8.34
CA ALA A 283 14.66 4.03 9.36
C ALA A 283 13.79 5.20 9.84
N TYR A 284 14.20 5.87 10.92
CA TYR A 284 13.51 7.05 11.40
C TYR A 284 14.45 8.08 12.05
N MET A 285 13.99 9.33 12.05
CA MET A 285 14.56 10.47 12.77
C MET A 285 13.55 11.00 13.78
N VAL A 286 14.02 11.69 14.82
CA VAL A 286 13.18 12.26 15.86
C VAL A 286 13.45 13.75 15.99
N SER A 287 12.40 14.55 16.12
CA SER A 287 12.46 16.00 16.31
C SER A 287 11.47 16.48 17.36
N ASP A 288 11.78 17.65 17.94
CA ASP A 288 10.90 18.40 18.84
C ASP A 288 9.87 19.24 18.07
N ASN A 289 10.09 19.40 16.76
CA ASN A 289 9.26 20.18 15.86
C ASN A 289 8.96 19.37 14.59
N PRO A 290 7.76 19.54 13.99
CA PRO A 290 7.40 18.88 12.74
C PRO A 290 8.25 19.39 11.56
#